data_AF-A0A2P2KXD5-F1
#
_entry.id   AF-A0A2P2KXD5-F1
#
_cell.length_a   1.000
_cell.length_b   1.000
_cell.length_c   1.000
_cell.angle_alpha   90.00
_cell.angle_beta   90.00
_cell.angle_gamma   90.00
#
_symmetry.space_group_name_H-M   'P 1'
#
loop_
_entity.id
_entity.type
_entity.pdbx_description
1 polymer ?
#
loop_
_entity_poly.entity_id
_entity_poly.type
_entity_poly.pdbx_seq_one_letter_code
_entity_poly.pdbx_strand_id
1 'polypeptide(L)'
;MSREWKYYWLRLILFMLLTLCIGTVFSGLGHSLSSVVTRVAAIFAFVSFTSLLSIAGVPALLKEIKIYASEESNRHSGAFVFLLGQLFSSIPFLFLISISSSLVFYFLIGLRDEFSLLMYFVLNFFLCLLVNEGLMLLITSLWRDVFWSVLTLVSLHVVMILSAGYLRIRNALPRAVWMYPVSYIAFHTYSIQGMLENEYLRTSFAVGQVRTISGFQALRSAYDISLDSNSKWVNLLVLFLMAIGYRILVFVVLHFCVGKHKSMLKFCRSNPDRNNPR
;
A
#
# COMPACT_ATOMS: atom_id res chain seq x y z
N MET A 1 3.54 -17.26 18.92
CA MET A 1 2.89 -16.60 17.77
C MET A 1 2.32 -17.63 16.76
N SER A 2 1.60 -18.66 17.22
CA SER A 2 1.17 -19.80 16.37
C SER A 2 -0.35 -19.93 16.18
N ARG A 3 -1.16 -19.01 16.71
CA ARG A 3 -2.62 -19.13 16.74
C ARG A 3 -3.39 -18.31 15.70
N GLU A 4 -2.68 -17.56 14.85
CA GLU A 4 -3.28 -16.72 13.79
C GLU A 4 -2.93 -17.15 12.35
N TRP A 5 -2.37 -18.36 12.15
CA TRP A 5 -2.09 -18.91 10.81
C TRP A 5 -3.30 -18.80 9.87
N LYS A 6 -4.50 -19.08 10.39
CA LYS A 6 -5.77 -18.95 9.64
C LYS A 6 -5.98 -17.54 9.06
N TYR A 7 -5.61 -16.49 9.78
CA TYR A 7 -5.76 -15.11 9.32
C TYR A 7 -4.81 -14.80 8.16
N TYR A 8 -3.55 -15.21 8.28
CA TYR A 8 -2.57 -15.07 7.21
C TYR A 8 -3.02 -15.82 5.95
N TRP A 9 -3.41 -17.09 6.05
CA TRP A 9 -3.89 -17.84 4.88
C TRP A 9 -5.18 -17.29 4.28
N LEU A 10 -6.11 -16.81 5.11
CA LEU A 10 -7.32 -16.15 4.63
C LEU A 10 -6.96 -14.89 3.84
N ARG A 11 -6.03 -14.06 4.33
CA ARG A 11 -5.56 -12.88 3.60
C ARG A 11 -4.93 -13.26 2.27
N LEU A 12 -4.08 -14.30 2.23
CA LEU A 12 -3.51 -14.80 0.97
C LEU A 12 -4.61 -15.20 -0.03
N ILE A 13 -5.60 -15.98 0.40
CA ILE A 13 -6.71 -16.44 -0.44
C ILE A 13 -7.53 -15.26 -0.97
N LEU A 14 -7.86 -14.28 -0.12
CA LEU A 14 -8.63 -13.11 -0.52
C LEU A 14 -7.89 -12.26 -1.55
N PHE A 15 -6.58 -12.07 -1.37
CA PHE A 15 -5.76 -11.35 -2.34
C PHE A 15 -5.72 -12.09 -3.67
N MET A 16 -5.49 -13.40 -3.65
CA MET A 16 -5.49 -14.23 -4.86
C MET A 16 -6.83 -14.16 -5.60
N LEU A 17 -7.95 -14.32 -4.88
CA LEU A 17 -9.29 -14.25 -5.45
C LEU A 17 -9.56 -12.88 -6.08
N LEU A 18 -9.23 -11.80 -5.37
CA LEU A 18 -9.38 -10.44 -5.90
C LEU A 18 -8.57 -10.26 -7.18
N THR A 19 -7.31 -10.69 -7.18
CA THR A 19 -6.43 -10.53 -8.34
C THR A 19 -6.83 -11.41 -9.52
N LEU A 20 -7.41 -12.58 -9.24
CA LEU A 20 -8.04 -13.43 -10.25
C LEU A 20 -9.26 -12.72 -10.85
N CYS A 21 -10.15 -12.16 -10.04
CA CYS A 21 -11.32 -11.41 -10.53
C CYS A 21 -10.92 -10.21 -11.39
N ILE A 22 -9.91 -9.44 -10.97
CA ILE A 22 -9.41 -8.31 -11.77
C ILE A 22 -8.78 -8.84 -13.06
N GLY A 23 -7.92 -9.86 -12.97
CA GLY A 23 -7.25 -10.44 -14.13
C GLY A 23 -8.21 -11.00 -15.17
N THR A 24 -9.31 -11.66 -14.76
CA THR A 24 -10.31 -12.20 -15.69
C THR A 24 -11.13 -11.11 -16.37
N VAL A 25 -11.52 -10.05 -15.64
CA VAL A 25 -12.25 -8.90 -16.20
C VAL A 25 -11.42 -8.18 -17.27
N PHE A 26 -10.11 -8.11 -17.10
CA PHE A 26 -9.19 -7.44 -18.04
C PHE A 26 -8.42 -8.42 -18.94
N SER A 27 -8.87 -9.67 -19.08
CA SER A 27 -8.20 -10.68 -19.91
C SER A 27 -8.50 -10.51 -21.42
N GLY A 28 -7.68 -11.14 -22.28
CA GLY A 28 -7.92 -11.17 -23.73
C GLY A 28 -7.51 -9.90 -24.48
N LEU A 29 -6.51 -9.16 -23.96
CA LEU A 29 -6.07 -7.89 -24.53
C LEU A 29 -5.10 -8.09 -25.70
N GLY A 30 -5.46 -7.61 -26.89
CA GLY A 30 -4.59 -7.57 -28.07
C GLY A 30 -3.49 -6.50 -27.99
N HIS A 31 -2.83 -6.19 -29.11
CA HIS A 31 -1.72 -5.23 -29.19
C HIS A 31 -2.11 -3.83 -29.75
N SER A 32 -3.37 -3.43 -29.62
CA SER A 32 -3.87 -2.13 -30.11
C SER A 32 -3.63 -1.00 -29.11
N LEU A 33 -3.77 0.26 -29.54
CA LEU A 33 -3.70 1.42 -28.64
C LEU A 33 -4.81 1.37 -27.56
N SER A 34 -5.98 0.81 -27.88
CA SER A 34 -7.07 0.59 -26.91
C SER A 34 -6.63 -0.37 -25.79
N SER A 35 -5.85 -1.41 -26.12
CA SER A 35 -5.28 -2.33 -25.15
C SER A 35 -4.36 -1.64 -24.14
N VAL A 36 -3.64 -0.59 -24.55
CA VAL A 36 -2.78 0.20 -23.64
C VAL A 36 -3.61 0.84 -22.53
N VAL A 37 -4.70 1.52 -22.88
CA VAL A 37 -5.58 2.17 -21.90
C VAL A 37 -6.17 1.14 -20.95
N THR A 38 -6.60 -0.02 -21.47
CA THR A 38 -7.17 -1.09 -20.65
C THR A 38 -6.15 -1.73 -19.70
N ARG A 39 -4.89 -1.91 -20.13
CA ARG A 39 -3.79 -2.39 -19.26
C ARG A 39 -3.46 -1.38 -18.15
N VAL A 40 -3.44 -0.09 -18.48
CA VAL A 40 -3.26 0.98 -17.49
C VAL A 40 -4.38 0.94 -16.44
N ALA A 41 -5.63 0.81 -16.89
CA ALA A 41 -6.79 0.68 -16.02
C ALA A 41 -6.70 -0.58 -15.12
N ALA A 42 -6.26 -1.70 -15.68
CA ALA A 42 -6.09 -2.95 -14.95
C ALA A 42 -5.02 -2.83 -13.85
N ILE A 43 -3.86 -2.24 -14.15
CA ILE A 43 -2.79 -1.99 -13.16
C ILE A 43 -3.27 -1.04 -12.06
N PHE A 44 -3.98 0.02 -12.43
CA PHE A 44 -4.60 0.94 -11.47
C PHE A 44 -5.59 0.21 -10.55
N ALA A 45 -6.47 -0.63 -11.10
CA ALA A 45 -7.44 -1.42 -10.33
C ALA A 45 -6.73 -2.42 -9.41
N PHE A 46 -5.70 -3.10 -9.89
CA PHE A 46 -4.89 -4.03 -9.10
C PHE A 46 -4.29 -3.36 -7.86
N VAL A 47 -3.53 -2.27 -8.03
CA VAL A 47 -2.87 -1.59 -6.90
C VAL A 47 -3.92 -0.97 -5.95
N SER A 48 -4.96 -0.36 -6.50
CA SER A 48 -5.99 0.33 -5.70
C SER A 48 -6.84 -0.64 -4.89
N PHE A 49 -7.38 -1.70 -5.50
CA PHE A 49 -8.27 -2.62 -4.80
C PHE A 49 -7.52 -3.53 -3.82
N THR A 50 -6.29 -3.95 -4.13
CA THR A 50 -5.47 -4.71 -3.17
C THR A 50 -5.09 -3.87 -1.95
N SER A 51 -4.87 -2.56 -2.13
CA SER A 51 -4.64 -1.66 -0.99
C SER A 51 -5.86 -1.53 -0.08
N LEU A 52 -7.07 -1.41 -0.66
CA LEU A 52 -8.32 -1.37 0.09
C LEU A 52 -8.61 -2.69 0.78
N LEU A 53 -8.36 -3.82 0.12
CA LEU A 53 -8.53 -5.15 0.70
C LEU A 53 -7.65 -5.34 1.94
N SER A 54 -6.47 -4.70 1.98
CA SER A 54 -5.59 -4.76 3.15
C SER A 54 -6.26 -4.24 4.42
N ILE A 55 -7.22 -3.30 4.33
CA ILE A 55 -7.95 -2.72 5.47
C ILE A 55 -8.70 -3.81 6.28
N ALA A 56 -9.07 -4.92 5.65
CA ALA A 56 -9.65 -6.08 6.36
C ALA A 56 -8.74 -6.63 7.48
N GLY A 57 -7.43 -6.31 7.44
CA GLY A 57 -6.46 -6.70 8.45
C GLY A 57 -6.40 -5.83 9.72
N VAL A 58 -7.13 -4.72 9.77
CA VAL A 58 -7.11 -3.79 10.94
C VAL A 58 -7.43 -4.48 12.27
N PRO A 59 -8.41 -5.40 12.38
CA PRO A 59 -8.69 -6.07 13.65
C PRO A 59 -7.51 -6.88 14.19
N ALA A 60 -6.71 -7.50 13.31
CA ALA A 60 -5.52 -8.26 13.70
C ALA A 60 -4.41 -7.32 14.20
N LEU A 61 -4.13 -6.24 13.45
CA LEU A 61 -3.16 -5.21 13.86
C LEU A 61 -3.53 -4.58 15.21
N LEU A 62 -4.82 -4.35 15.46
CA LEU A 62 -5.27 -3.79 16.72
C LEU A 62 -5.03 -4.75 17.90
N LYS A 63 -5.19 -6.06 17.70
CA LYS A 63 -4.87 -7.05 18.74
C LYS A 63 -3.38 -7.04 19.08
N GLU A 64 -2.52 -6.99 18.07
CA GLU A 64 -1.07 -6.90 18.26
C GLU A 64 -0.66 -5.64 19.04
N ILE A 65 -1.25 -4.48 18.71
CA ILE A 65 -1.04 -3.22 19.45
C ILE A 65 -1.51 -3.34 20.91
N LYS A 66 -2.64 -4.01 21.18
CA LYS A 66 -3.16 -4.22 22.54
C LYS A 66 -2.26 -5.14 23.37
N ILE A 67 -1.71 -6.18 22.76
CA ILE A 67 -0.72 -7.06 23.38
C ILE A 67 0.54 -6.26 23.72
N TYR A 68 1.08 -5.51 22.76
CA TYR A 68 2.23 -4.64 22.98
C TYR A 68 2.00 -3.64 24.13
N ALA A 69 0.84 -2.97 24.16
CA ALA A 69 0.51 -2.02 25.23
C ALA A 69 0.52 -2.68 26.62
N SER A 70 0.19 -3.97 26.70
CA SER A 70 0.21 -4.75 27.94
C SER A 70 1.65 -5.12 28.32
N GLU A 71 2.48 -5.57 27.37
CA GLU A 71 3.89 -5.89 27.60
C GLU A 71 4.73 -4.68 28.02
N GLU A 72 4.48 -3.52 27.40
CA GLU A 72 5.14 -2.25 27.72
C GLU A 72 4.75 -1.72 29.11
N SER A 73 3.50 -1.98 29.56
CA SER A 73 3.11 -1.67 30.94
C SER A 73 3.92 -2.45 31.97
N ASN A 74 4.34 -3.67 31.61
CA ASN A 74 5.16 -4.55 32.43
C ASN A 74 6.68 -4.37 32.17
N ARG A 75 7.09 -3.39 31.36
CA ARG A 75 8.48 -3.08 30.98
C ARG A 75 9.23 -4.25 30.32
N HIS A 76 8.53 -5.16 29.64
CA HIS A 76 9.15 -6.33 28.99
C HIS A 76 9.64 -6.05 27.56
N SER A 77 8.87 -5.29 26.77
CA SER A 77 9.13 -5.07 25.34
C SER A 77 9.11 -3.58 25.02
N GLY A 78 10.17 -3.05 24.41
CA GLY A 78 10.20 -1.66 23.94
C GLY A 78 9.56 -1.50 22.56
N ALA A 79 9.11 -0.27 22.24
CA ALA A 79 8.47 0.06 20.96
C ALA A 79 9.29 -0.35 19.72
N PHE A 80 10.62 -0.23 19.79
CA PHE A 80 11.51 -0.61 18.70
C PHE A 80 11.51 -2.12 18.44
N VAL A 81 11.55 -2.93 19.51
CA VAL A 81 11.54 -4.40 19.43
C VAL A 81 10.20 -4.88 18.85
N PHE A 82 9.09 -4.28 19.29
CA PHE A 82 7.77 -4.55 18.72
C PHE A 82 7.72 -4.29 17.22
N LEU A 83 8.21 -3.13 16.76
CA LEU A 83 8.16 -2.78 15.34
C LEU A 83 9.04 -3.65 14.47
N LEU A 84 10.25 -3.98 14.93
CA LEU A 84 11.12 -4.92 14.22
C LEU A 84 10.52 -6.32 14.17
N GLY A 85 9.97 -6.81 15.29
CA GLY A 85 9.29 -8.10 15.35
C GLY A 85 8.12 -8.18 14.38
N GLN A 86 7.28 -7.14 14.35
CA GLN A 86 6.17 -7.02 13.41
C GLN A 86 6.65 -7.02 11.95
N LEU A 87 7.68 -6.21 11.65
CA LEU A 87 8.21 -6.06 10.30
C LEU A 87 8.81 -7.37 9.78
N PHE A 88 9.71 -7.99 10.55
CA PHE A 88 10.35 -9.24 10.14
C PHE A 88 9.35 -10.40 10.06
N SER A 89 8.32 -10.40 10.90
CA SER A 89 7.27 -11.40 10.81
C SER A 89 6.36 -11.20 9.59
N SER A 90 6.11 -9.96 9.15
CA SER A 90 5.21 -9.70 8.02
C SER A 90 5.87 -9.89 6.66
N ILE A 91 7.18 -9.63 6.54
CA ILE A 91 7.95 -9.76 5.28
C ILE A 91 7.71 -11.08 4.52
N PRO A 92 7.92 -12.29 5.09
CA PRO A 92 7.79 -13.52 4.33
C PRO A 92 6.37 -13.72 3.79
N PHE A 93 5.37 -13.30 4.58
CA PHE A 93 3.98 -13.43 4.22
C PHE A 93 3.54 -12.41 3.16
N LEU A 94 3.96 -11.15 3.29
CA LEU A 94 3.68 -10.12 2.28
C LEU A 94 4.40 -10.43 0.96
N PHE A 95 5.60 -11.00 1.02
CA PHE A 95 6.33 -11.44 -0.16
C PHE A 95 5.62 -12.59 -0.87
N LEU A 96 5.09 -13.56 -0.11
CA LEU A 96 4.27 -14.64 -0.65
C LEU A 96 3.01 -14.11 -1.35
N ILE A 97 2.26 -13.21 -0.71
CA ILE A 97 1.11 -12.53 -1.34
C ILE A 97 1.58 -11.84 -2.62
N SER A 98 2.69 -11.09 -2.57
CA SER A 98 3.16 -10.32 -3.70
C SER A 98 3.45 -11.21 -4.90
N ILE A 99 4.21 -12.29 -4.71
CA ILE A 99 4.53 -13.24 -5.78
C ILE A 99 3.25 -13.87 -6.34
N SER A 100 2.41 -14.45 -5.47
CA SER A 100 1.26 -15.23 -5.93
C SER A 100 0.25 -14.36 -6.69
N SER A 101 -0.08 -13.19 -6.14
CA SER A 101 -1.02 -12.24 -6.75
C SER A 101 -0.48 -11.61 -8.03
N SER A 102 0.81 -11.28 -8.04
CA SER A 102 1.45 -10.74 -9.25
C SER A 102 1.45 -11.79 -10.36
N LEU A 103 1.79 -13.05 -10.07
CA LEU A 103 1.87 -14.11 -11.07
C LEU A 103 0.51 -14.31 -11.76
N VAL A 104 -0.57 -14.43 -10.97
CA VAL A 104 -1.93 -14.59 -11.50
C VAL A 104 -2.32 -13.40 -12.37
N PHE A 105 -2.13 -12.18 -11.86
CA PHE A 105 -2.53 -10.97 -12.57
C PHE A 105 -1.70 -10.76 -13.86
N TYR A 106 -0.38 -10.94 -13.78
CA TYR A 106 0.56 -10.64 -14.86
C TYR A 106 0.30 -11.51 -16.09
N PHE A 107 0.08 -12.82 -15.88
CA PHE A 107 -0.21 -13.75 -16.97
C PHE A 107 -1.63 -13.63 -17.50
N LEU A 108 -2.64 -13.33 -16.68
CA LEU A 108 -4.03 -13.18 -17.15
C LEU A 108 -4.22 -11.97 -18.08
N ILE A 109 -3.52 -10.87 -17.79
CA ILE A 109 -3.55 -9.66 -18.64
C ILE A 109 -2.66 -9.81 -19.87
N GLY A 110 -1.70 -10.74 -19.84
CA GLY A 110 -0.72 -10.93 -20.89
C GLY A 110 0.26 -9.76 -20.98
N LEU A 111 0.80 -9.33 -19.83
CA LEU A 111 1.95 -8.41 -19.78
C LEU A 111 3.19 -9.06 -20.42
N ARG A 112 4.23 -8.28 -20.71
CA ARG A 112 5.40 -8.77 -21.46
C ARG A 112 6.11 -9.94 -20.78
N ASP A 113 6.37 -11.01 -21.53
CA ASP A 113 7.00 -12.23 -21.00
C ASP A 113 8.52 -12.08 -20.87
N GLU A 114 8.97 -11.25 -19.93
CA GLU A 114 10.37 -11.10 -19.56
C GLU A 114 10.53 -11.22 -18.04
N PHE A 115 11.42 -12.11 -17.61
CA PHE A 115 11.66 -12.36 -16.18
C PHE A 115 12.06 -11.09 -15.40
N SER A 116 12.88 -10.22 -16.01
CA SER A 116 13.28 -8.95 -15.38
C SER A 116 12.09 -8.02 -15.12
N LEU A 117 11.12 -7.98 -16.04
CA LEU A 117 9.93 -7.15 -15.90
C LEU A 117 8.97 -7.71 -14.85
N LEU A 118 8.78 -9.03 -14.83
CA LEU A 118 8.00 -9.73 -13.80
C LEU A 118 8.59 -9.50 -12.41
N MET A 119 9.91 -9.66 -12.25
CA MET A 119 10.57 -9.46 -10.95
C MET A 119 10.46 -8.03 -10.45
N TYR A 120 10.57 -7.03 -11.35
CA TYR A 120 10.32 -5.64 -10.98
C TYR A 120 8.86 -5.45 -10.53
N PHE A 121 7.89 -6.04 -11.22
CA PHE A 121 6.47 -5.95 -10.86
C PHE A 121 6.22 -6.54 -9.46
N VAL A 122 6.75 -7.74 -9.18
CA VAL A 122 6.66 -8.40 -7.86
C VAL A 122 7.30 -7.55 -6.76
N LEU A 123 8.48 -6.97 -7.02
CA LEU A 123 9.18 -6.15 -6.04
C LEU A 123 8.45 -4.82 -5.76
N ASN A 124 7.94 -4.18 -6.81
CA ASN A 124 7.14 -2.96 -6.69
C ASN A 124 5.87 -3.22 -5.88
N PHE A 125 5.15 -4.30 -6.18
CA PHE A 125 3.94 -4.68 -5.43
C PHE A 125 4.25 -5.06 -3.98
N PHE A 126 5.37 -5.74 -3.73
CA PHE A 126 5.81 -6.05 -2.37
C PHE A 126 6.07 -4.78 -1.54
N LEU A 127 6.80 -3.82 -2.09
CA LEU A 127 7.03 -2.53 -1.42
C LEU A 127 5.74 -1.75 -1.22
N CYS A 128 4.82 -1.79 -2.18
CA CYS A 128 3.49 -1.19 -2.06
C CYS A 128 2.71 -1.78 -0.86
N LEU A 129 2.73 -3.12 -0.69
CA LEU A 129 2.13 -3.78 0.47
C LEU A 129 2.81 -3.39 1.79
N LEU A 130 4.13 -3.24 1.78
CA LEU A 130 4.91 -2.86 2.97
C LEU A 130 4.61 -1.44 3.44
N VAL A 131 4.52 -0.49 2.49
CA VAL A 131 4.09 0.89 2.73
C VAL A 131 2.68 0.90 3.31
N ASN A 132 1.77 0.16 2.69
CA ASN A 132 0.37 0.10 3.11
C ASN A 132 0.23 -0.46 4.53
N GLU A 133 0.95 -1.52 4.88
CA GLU A 133 0.94 -2.07 6.24
C GLU A 133 1.49 -1.05 7.27
N GLY A 134 2.53 -0.29 6.92
CA GLY A 134 3.04 0.80 7.75
C GLY A 134 1.99 1.88 8.03
N LEU A 135 1.27 2.31 7.00
CA LEU A 135 0.18 3.27 7.11
C LEU A 135 -0.99 2.73 7.95
N MET A 136 -1.39 1.47 7.73
CA MET A 136 -2.43 0.83 8.53
C MET A 136 -2.05 0.76 10.00
N LEU A 137 -0.80 0.40 10.30
CA LEU A 137 -0.30 0.33 11.66
C LEU A 137 -0.29 1.73 12.32
N LEU A 138 0.08 2.77 11.57
CA LEU A 138 0.05 4.16 12.05
C LEU A 138 -1.35 4.57 12.48
N ILE A 139 -2.34 4.43 11.61
CA ILE A 139 -3.72 4.83 11.91
C ILE A 139 -4.32 3.97 13.03
N THR A 140 -4.06 2.66 13.03
CA THR A 140 -4.55 1.75 14.08
C THR A 140 -3.95 2.09 15.45
N SER A 141 -2.67 2.50 15.48
CA SER A 141 -1.99 2.90 16.72
C SER A 141 -2.49 4.23 17.29
N LEU A 142 -2.99 5.13 16.43
CA LEU A 142 -3.55 6.43 16.82
C LEU A 142 -4.93 6.28 17.45
N TRP A 143 -5.85 5.58 16.77
CA TRP A 143 -7.23 5.46 17.25
C TRP A 143 -7.43 4.38 18.30
N ARG A 144 -6.68 3.27 18.21
CA ARG A 144 -6.83 2.07 19.08
C ARG A 144 -8.24 1.50 19.15
N ASP A 145 -9.06 1.78 18.14
CA ASP A 145 -10.42 1.28 17.97
C ASP A 145 -10.63 0.81 16.54
N VAL A 146 -11.39 -0.28 16.34
CA VAL A 146 -11.58 -0.88 15.01
C VAL A 146 -12.40 0.03 14.12
N PHE A 147 -13.51 0.60 14.61
CA PHE A 147 -14.43 1.37 13.80
C PHE A 147 -13.76 2.65 13.28
N TRP A 148 -13.15 3.42 14.19
CA TRP A 148 -12.47 4.68 13.82
C TRP A 148 -11.25 4.45 12.93
N SER A 149 -10.51 3.35 13.15
CA SER A 149 -9.36 3.01 12.30
C SER A 149 -9.78 2.63 10.88
N VAL A 150 -10.80 1.77 10.74
CA VAL A 150 -11.32 1.37 9.42
C VAL A 150 -11.91 2.57 8.68
N LEU A 151 -12.74 3.38 9.34
CA LEU A 151 -13.32 4.59 8.74
C LEU A 151 -12.23 5.51 8.20
N THR A 152 -11.23 5.83 9.02
CA THR A 152 -10.13 6.71 8.63
C THR A 152 -9.30 6.13 7.49
N LEU A 153 -8.98 4.82 7.55
CA LEU A 153 -8.17 4.16 6.52
C LEU A 153 -8.89 4.11 5.18
N VAL A 154 -10.19 3.80 5.16
CA VAL A 154 -10.97 3.80 3.91
C VAL A 154 -11.00 5.19 3.31
N SER A 155 -11.33 6.22 4.11
CA SER A 155 -11.35 7.61 3.63
C SER A 155 -9.98 8.04 3.07
N LEU A 156 -8.90 7.73 3.78
CA LEU A 156 -7.55 8.09 3.37
C LEU A 156 -7.11 7.33 2.11
N HIS A 157 -7.41 6.04 2.00
CA HIS A 157 -7.14 5.26 0.79
C HIS A 157 -7.89 5.79 -0.43
N VAL A 158 -9.17 6.11 -0.30
CA VAL A 158 -9.97 6.66 -1.41
C VAL A 158 -9.39 7.99 -1.89
N VAL A 159 -8.98 8.87 -0.97
CA VAL A 159 -8.33 10.15 -1.33
C VAL A 159 -7.00 9.92 -2.04
N MET A 160 -6.17 8.99 -1.56
CA MET A 160 -4.90 8.67 -2.22
C MET A 160 -5.09 8.05 -3.60
N ILE A 161 -6.05 7.12 -3.76
CA ILE A 161 -6.41 6.51 -5.04
C ILE A 161 -6.88 7.58 -6.05
N LEU A 162 -7.66 8.57 -5.59
CA LEU A 162 -8.09 9.68 -6.44
C LEU A 162 -6.91 10.50 -6.99
N SER A 163 -5.84 10.61 -6.21
CA SER A 163 -4.60 11.30 -6.60
C SER A 163 -3.56 10.43 -7.32
N ALA A 164 -3.85 9.14 -7.55
CA ALA A 164 -2.86 8.17 -8.03
C ALA A 164 -2.41 8.35 -9.49
N GLY A 165 -2.99 9.32 -10.22
CA GLY A 165 -2.59 9.72 -11.57
C GLY A 165 -3.49 9.22 -12.70
N TYR A 166 -4.20 8.10 -12.52
CA TYR A 166 -5.04 7.49 -13.56
C TYR A 166 -6.27 8.34 -13.89
N LEU A 167 -6.99 8.83 -12.88
CA LEU A 167 -8.19 9.65 -13.06
C LEU A 167 -7.86 11.04 -13.58
N ARG A 168 -6.72 11.58 -13.16
CA ARG A 168 -6.19 12.85 -13.62
C ARG A 168 -4.68 12.87 -13.44
N ILE A 169 -3.97 13.28 -14.48
CA ILE A 169 -2.52 13.45 -14.47
C ILE A 169 -2.12 14.33 -13.29
N ARG A 170 -1.12 13.89 -12.51
CA ARG A 170 -0.65 14.54 -11.27
C ARG A 170 -0.38 16.04 -11.44
N ASN A 171 0.25 16.45 -12.54
CA ASN A 171 0.62 17.84 -12.81
C ASN A 171 -0.58 18.73 -13.18
N ALA A 172 -1.73 18.15 -13.50
CA ALA A 172 -2.97 18.86 -13.77
C ALA A 172 -3.86 19.00 -12.52
N LEU A 173 -3.45 18.44 -11.37
CA LEU A 173 -4.23 18.54 -10.12
C LEU A 173 -4.19 19.97 -9.54
N PRO A 174 -5.28 20.43 -8.88
CA PRO A 174 -5.27 21.71 -8.18
C PRO A 174 -4.15 21.77 -7.12
N ARG A 175 -3.35 22.84 -7.15
CA ARG A 175 -2.07 22.89 -6.43
C ARG A 175 -2.18 22.81 -4.90
N ALA A 176 -3.22 23.42 -4.33
CA ALA A 176 -3.28 23.70 -2.89
C ALA A 176 -3.45 22.48 -1.97
N VAL A 177 -4.15 21.43 -2.43
CA VAL A 177 -4.44 20.23 -1.61
C VAL A 177 -4.12 18.94 -2.37
N TRP A 178 -4.48 18.89 -3.65
CA TRP A 178 -4.40 17.67 -4.45
C TRP A 178 -3.00 17.40 -4.98
N MET A 179 -2.32 18.42 -5.51
CA MET A 179 -0.93 18.28 -5.93
C MET A 179 -0.02 18.17 -4.71
N TYR A 180 -0.13 19.12 -3.77
CA TYR A 180 0.58 19.08 -2.49
C TYR A 180 -0.44 19.17 -1.34
N PRO A 181 -0.38 18.30 -0.32
CA PRO A 181 0.56 17.21 -0.10
C PRO A 181 0.07 15.84 -0.62
N VAL A 182 -1.21 15.72 -1.02
CA VAL A 182 -1.88 14.41 -1.19
C VAL A 182 -1.19 13.52 -2.23
N SER A 183 -0.88 14.04 -3.43
CA SER A 183 -0.26 13.23 -4.48
C SER A 183 1.15 12.72 -4.14
N TYR A 184 1.87 13.41 -3.24
CA TYR A 184 3.21 13.03 -2.80
C TYR A 184 3.19 11.98 -1.69
N ILE A 185 2.12 11.95 -0.89
CA ILE A 185 1.90 10.95 0.17
C ILE A 185 1.25 9.69 -0.40
N ALA A 186 0.52 9.81 -1.51
CA ALA A 186 -0.13 8.68 -2.17
C ALA A 186 0.89 7.73 -2.80
N PHE A 187 1.19 6.63 -2.10
CA PHE A 187 2.11 5.58 -2.57
C PHE A 187 1.62 4.91 -3.86
N HIS A 188 0.30 4.87 -4.10
CA HIS A 188 -0.31 4.37 -5.33
C HIS A 188 0.29 5.02 -6.57
N THR A 189 0.56 6.33 -6.52
CA THR A 189 1.12 7.09 -7.64
C THR A 189 2.46 6.52 -8.08
N TYR A 190 3.38 6.30 -7.13
CA TYR A 190 4.72 5.80 -7.43
C TYR A 190 4.71 4.32 -7.84
N SER A 191 3.84 3.53 -7.22
CA SER A 191 3.69 2.11 -7.57
C SER A 191 3.18 1.94 -9.00
N ILE A 192 2.07 2.60 -9.34
CA ILE A 192 1.47 2.51 -10.68
C ILE A 192 2.42 3.11 -11.72
N GLN A 193 3.00 4.29 -11.46
CA GLN A 193 3.94 4.91 -12.38
C GLN A 193 5.15 3.99 -12.66
N GLY A 194 5.73 3.37 -11.61
CA GLY A 194 6.84 2.43 -11.77
C GLY A 194 6.46 1.17 -12.56
N MET A 195 5.28 0.59 -12.31
CA MET A 195 4.78 -0.58 -13.06
C MET A 195 4.54 -0.26 -14.55
N LEU A 196 3.97 0.91 -14.84
CA LEU A 196 3.73 1.39 -16.20
C LEU A 196 5.03 1.69 -16.94
N GLU A 197 5.98 2.36 -16.27
CA GLU A 197 7.32 2.58 -16.81
C GLU A 197 7.99 1.24 -17.14
N ASN A 198 7.86 0.25 -16.27
CA ASN A 198 8.45 -1.07 -16.50
C ASN A 198 7.85 -1.80 -17.73
N GLU A 199 6.52 -1.79 -17.90
CA GLU A 199 5.87 -2.47 -19.03
C GLU A 199 6.15 -1.77 -20.38
N TYR A 200 6.03 -0.44 -20.40
CA TYR A 200 6.00 0.32 -21.65
C TYR A 200 7.34 0.89 -22.09
N LEU A 201 8.39 0.85 -21.26
CA LEU A 201 9.73 1.22 -21.70
C LEU A 201 10.15 0.35 -22.89
N ARG A 202 10.59 1.01 -23.98
CA ARG A 202 11.06 0.37 -25.23
C ARG A 202 9.98 -0.41 -26.01
N THR A 203 8.70 -0.15 -25.78
CA THR A 203 7.62 -0.70 -26.61
C THR A 203 7.25 0.26 -27.73
N SER A 204 6.76 -0.27 -28.86
CA SER A 204 6.21 0.50 -29.98
C SER A 204 4.92 -0.13 -30.46
N PHE A 205 3.89 0.69 -30.67
CA PHE A 205 2.57 0.28 -31.14
C PHE A 205 2.36 0.76 -32.57
N ALA A 206 1.93 -0.11 -33.46
CA ALA A 206 1.51 0.29 -34.80
C ALA A 206 0.16 1.01 -34.74
N VAL A 207 0.07 2.17 -35.40
CA VAL A 207 -1.13 2.97 -35.57
C VAL A 207 -1.44 3.06 -37.06
N GLY A 208 -2.40 2.25 -37.49
CA GLY A 208 -2.68 2.03 -38.91
C GLY A 208 -1.60 1.18 -39.59
N GLN A 209 -1.41 1.36 -40.90
CA GLN A 209 -0.45 0.56 -41.68
C GLN A 209 0.97 1.15 -41.74
N VAL A 210 1.17 2.43 -41.38
CA VAL A 210 2.42 3.16 -41.69
C VAL A 210 3.08 3.82 -40.48
N ARG A 211 2.33 4.17 -39.43
CA ARG A 211 2.88 4.91 -38.28
C ARG A 211 3.10 4.00 -37.09
N THR A 212 4.22 4.15 -36.40
CA THR A 212 4.48 3.52 -35.10
C THR A 212 4.57 4.61 -34.04
N ILE A 213 3.87 4.41 -32.93
CA ILE A 213 3.89 5.28 -31.76
C ILE A 213 4.64 4.56 -30.66
N SER A 214 5.57 5.25 -29.99
CA SER A 214 6.27 4.67 -28.83
C SER A 214 5.30 4.45 -27.66
N GLY A 215 5.50 3.43 -26.83
CA GLY A 215 4.72 3.21 -25.62
C GLY A 215 4.69 4.43 -24.70
N PHE A 216 5.77 5.22 -24.71
CA PHE A 216 5.83 6.53 -24.06
C PHE A 216 4.75 7.50 -24.56
N GLN A 217 4.65 7.70 -25.88
CA GLN A 217 3.63 8.57 -26.47
C GLN A 217 2.21 8.02 -26.23
N ALA A 218 2.05 6.70 -26.18
CA ALA A 218 0.78 6.06 -25.85
C ALA A 218 0.36 6.32 -24.39
N LEU A 219 1.32 6.41 -23.46
CA LEU A 219 1.05 6.68 -22.05
C LEU A 219 1.00 8.16 -21.69
N ARG A 220 1.56 9.06 -22.50
CA ARG A 220 1.61 10.50 -22.21
C ARG A 220 0.23 11.13 -22.04
N SER A 221 -0.81 10.54 -22.61
CA SER A 221 -2.21 10.95 -22.40
C SER A 221 -2.77 10.56 -21.02
N ALA A 222 -2.17 9.57 -20.35
CA ALA A 222 -2.64 9.02 -19.07
C ALA A 222 -1.70 9.33 -17.89
N TYR A 223 -0.37 9.29 -18.09
CA TYR A 223 0.64 9.53 -17.06
C TYR A 223 1.79 10.38 -17.60
N ASP A 224 2.31 11.28 -16.76
CA ASP A 224 3.50 12.07 -17.07
C ASP A 224 4.74 11.26 -16.68
N ILE A 225 5.17 10.43 -17.63
CA ILE A 225 6.31 9.52 -17.47
C ILE A 225 7.59 10.25 -17.88
N SER A 226 8.69 9.99 -17.18
CA SER A 226 10.02 10.44 -17.61
C SER A 226 10.64 9.46 -18.61
N LEU A 227 11.34 10.00 -19.61
CA LEU A 227 12.02 9.22 -20.66
C LEU A 227 13.24 8.43 -20.15
N ASP A 228 13.69 8.68 -18.92
CA ASP A 228 14.89 8.07 -18.38
C ASP A 228 14.62 6.64 -17.91
N SER A 229 15.46 5.69 -18.35
CA SER A 229 15.38 4.28 -17.96
C SER A 229 15.56 4.09 -16.44
N ASN A 230 16.16 5.06 -15.76
CA ASN A 230 16.37 5.01 -14.31
C ASN A 230 15.15 5.43 -13.50
N SER A 231 14.12 6.02 -14.11
CA SER A 231 12.95 6.55 -13.39
C SER A 231 12.18 5.49 -12.61
N LYS A 232 12.09 4.26 -13.17
CA LYS A 232 11.40 3.16 -12.50
C LYS A 232 12.09 2.77 -11.18
N TRP A 233 13.41 2.92 -11.11
CA TRP A 233 14.18 2.67 -9.89
C TRP A 233 14.03 3.80 -8.89
N VAL A 234 13.87 5.04 -9.34
CA VAL A 234 13.55 6.19 -8.47
C VAL A 234 12.18 5.98 -7.82
N ASN A 235 11.16 5.59 -8.58
CA ASN A 235 9.83 5.27 -8.04
C ASN A 235 9.90 4.16 -6.99
N LEU A 236 10.69 3.11 -7.26
CA LEU A 236 10.90 2.01 -6.33
C LEU A 236 11.62 2.46 -5.04
N LEU A 237 12.64 3.32 -5.17
CA LEU A 237 13.36 3.90 -4.05
C LEU A 237 12.44 4.77 -3.19
N VAL A 238 11.56 5.57 -3.80
CA VAL A 238 10.57 6.39 -3.07
C VAL A 238 9.63 5.49 -2.27
N LEU A 239 9.12 4.40 -2.83
CA LEU A 239 8.29 3.44 -2.09
C LEU A 239 9.05 2.84 -0.91
N PHE A 240 10.32 2.47 -1.08
CA PHE A 240 11.16 1.96 0.00
C PHE A 240 11.36 2.99 1.12
N LEU A 241 11.65 4.25 0.77
CA LEU A 241 11.79 5.34 1.73
C LEU A 241 10.46 5.63 2.46
N MET A 242 9.32 5.58 1.76
CA MET A 242 8.00 5.70 2.37
C MET A 242 7.74 4.57 3.37
N ALA A 243 8.11 3.34 3.04
CA ALA A 243 7.93 2.20 3.94
C ALA A 243 8.70 2.41 5.25
N ILE A 244 9.96 2.86 5.17
CA ILE A 244 10.76 3.22 6.35
C ILE A 244 10.14 4.41 7.09
N GLY A 245 9.76 5.46 6.37
CA GLY A 245 9.18 6.69 6.92
C GLY A 245 7.92 6.41 7.75
N TYR A 246 7.00 5.58 7.26
CA TYR A 246 5.82 5.20 8.04
C TYR A 246 6.18 4.41 9.30
N ARG A 247 7.19 3.52 9.27
CA ARG A 247 7.63 2.80 10.47
C ARG A 247 8.24 3.73 11.51
N ILE A 248 9.00 4.74 11.09
CA ILE A 248 9.53 5.79 11.97
C ILE A 248 8.37 6.59 12.60
N LEU A 249 7.37 6.98 11.80
CA LEU A 249 6.19 7.67 12.31
C LEU A 249 5.43 6.83 13.34
N VAL A 250 5.26 5.53 13.09
CA VAL A 250 4.65 4.61 14.06
C VAL A 250 5.48 4.55 15.34
N PHE A 251 6.81 4.45 15.25
CA PHE A 251 7.69 4.45 16.42
C PHE A 251 7.49 5.70 17.28
N VAL A 252 7.47 6.87 16.64
CA VAL A 252 7.20 8.15 17.29
C VAL A 252 5.82 8.14 17.97
N VAL A 253 4.76 7.71 17.26
CA VAL A 253 3.41 7.64 17.82
C VAL A 253 3.33 6.68 19.01
N LEU A 254 3.92 5.49 18.93
CA LEU A 254 3.93 4.54 20.03
C LEU A 254 4.66 5.11 21.26
N HIS A 255 5.80 5.75 21.05
CA HIS A 255 6.58 6.38 22.11
C HIS A 255 5.78 7.48 22.83
N PHE A 256 5.12 8.38 22.08
CA PHE A 256 4.36 9.50 22.66
C PHE A 256 2.98 9.10 23.21
N CYS A 257 2.23 8.22 22.52
CA CYS A 257 0.86 7.86 22.91
C CYS A 257 0.80 6.86 24.07
N VAL A 258 1.80 5.99 24.25
CA VAL A 258 1.85 5.12 25.44
C VAL A 258 2.16 5.92 26.71
N GLY A 259 2.95 7.00 26.61
CA GLY A 259 3.20 7.90 27.73
C GLY A 259 1.93 8.57 28.28
N LYS A 260 1.01 8.99 27.40
CA LYS A 260 -0.25 9.66 27.82
C LYS A 260 -1.23 8.74 28.54
N HIS A 261 -1.34 7.48 28.14
CA HIS A 261 -2.26 6.54 28.80
C HIS A 261 -1.78 6.16 30.22
N LYS A 262 -0.47 6.13 30.47
CA LYS A 262 0.08 6.01 31.84
C LYS A 262 -0.33 7.20 32.71
N SER A 263 -0.37 8.43 32.16
CA SER A 263 -0.77 9.63 32.91
C SER A 263 -2.27 9.66 33.23
N MET A 264 -3.14 9.27 32.30
CA MET A 264 -4.58 9.19 32.57
C MET A 264 -4.96 8.07 33.54
N LEU A 265 -4.33 6.90 33.43
CA LEU A 265 -4.59 5.80 34.36
C LEU A 265 -4.10 6.13 35.78
N LYS A 266 -2.98 6.87 35.91
CA LYS A 266 -2.48 7.35 37.20
C LYS A 266 -3.42 8.40 37.81
N PHE A 267 -3.98 9.29 36.99
CA PHE A 267 -4.95 10.30 37.41
C PHE A 267 -6.27 9.68 37.91
N CYS A 268 -6.79 8.66 37.23
CA CYS A 268 -7.99 7.94 37.71
C CYS A 268 -7.73 7.11 38.96
N ARG A 269 -6.53 6.51 39.12
CA ARG A 269 -6.18 5.76 40.34
C ARG A 269 -5.91 6.64 41.57
N SER A 270 -5.57 7.92 41.38
CA SER A 270 -5.41 8.88 42.47
C SER A 270 -6.72 9.51 42.95
N ASN A 271 -7.87 9.14 42.38
CA ASN A 271 -9.17 9.71 42.74
C ASN A 271 -10.27 8.69 43.16
N PRO A 272 -9.97 7.69 44.02
CA PRO A 272 -10.99 7.08 44.85
C PRO A 272 -10.57 7.15 46.33
N ASP A 273 -10.76 8.29 47.00
CA ASP A 273 -10.88 8.40 48.48
C ASP A 273 -11.06 9.85 48.98
N ARG A 274 -11.93 10.63 48.33
CA ARG A 274 -12.46 11.85 48.94
C ARG A 274 -13.95 11.95 48.63
N ASN A 275 -14.75 11.19 49.38
CA ASN A 275 -16.10 11.59 49.77
C ASN A 275 -16.64 10.59 50.79
N ASN A 276 -16.32 10.82 52.06
CA ASN A 276 -17.15 10.35 53.17
C ASN A 276 -17.27 11.49 54.19
N PRO A 277 -18.33 12.31 54.14
CA PRO A 277 -18.74 13.11 55.27
C PRO A 277 -19.66 12.29 56.18
N ARG A 278 -19.33 12.32 57.48
CA ARG A 278 -20.17 11.91 58.60
C ARG A 278 -21.49 12.67 58.63
#